data_AF-A0A958C2Y0-F1
#
_entry.id   AF-A0A958C2Y0-F1
#
_cell.length_a   1.000
_cell.length_b   1.000
_cell.length_c   1.000
_cell.angle_alpha   90.00
_cell.angle_beta   90.00
_cell.angle_gamma   90.00
#
_symmetry.space_group_name_H-M   'P 1'
#
loop_
_entity.id
_entity.type
_entity.pdbx_description
1 polymer ?
#
loop_
_entity_poly.entity_id
_entity_poly.type
_entity_poly.pdbx_seq_one_letter_code
_entity_poly.pdbx_strand_id
1 'polypeptide(L)'
;LAGSAGTGFMIREAIELLSQGADADAVLVRWQEIRDHIGICFYLDTLKYARMSGRIGALQHSLASVLSIKPLVKLDAGLLEVAERVRSRRAALDRLLVLAREQAGGQPVNLAVVHAQDRPGADALLARAQEMLDCRQTFVARLASSLVTNLGVGTLGIVLYPVAA
;
A
#
# COMPACT_ATOMS: atom_id res chain seq x y z
N LEU A 1 7.53 3.86 -9.79
CA LEU A 1 6.27 3.29 -10.33
C LEU A 1 5.43 2.81 -9.17
N ALA A 2 4.28 3.43 -8.92
CA ALA A 2 3.33 2.93 -7.93
C ALA A 2 2.53 1.77 -8.54
N GLY A 3 2.88 0.53 -8.18
CA GLY A 3 2.16 -0.65 -8.67
C GLY A 3 0.78 -0.82 -8.01
N SER A 4 -0.05 -1.70 -8.58
CA SER A 4 -1.35 -2.09 -8.01
C SER A 4 -2.32 -0.90 -7.83
N ALA A 5 -2.81 -0.65 -6.62
CA ALA A 5 -3.85 0.35 -6.36
C ALA A 5 -3.38 1.78 -6.64
N GLY A 6 -2.07 2.05 -6.57
CA GLY A 6 -1.53 3.38 -6.89
C GLY A 6 -1.75 3.78 -8.34
N THR A 7 -1.51 2.86 -9.29
CA THR A 7 -1.87 3.10 -10.70
C THR A 7 -3.38 3.27 -10.86
N GLY A 8 -4.18 2.48 -10.12
CA GLY A 8 -5.63 2.58 -10.15
C GLY A 8 -6.15 3.96 -9.74
N PHE A 9 -5.55 4.57 -8.71
CA PHE A 9 -5.87 5.95 -8.33
C PHE A 9 -5.50 6.96 -9.42
N MET A 10 -4.30 6.86 -9.99
CA MET A 10 -3.86 7.77 -11.06
C MET A 10 -4.82 7.69 -12.26
N ILE A 11 -5.24 6.49 -12.67
CA ILE A 11 -6.19 6.31 -13.79
C ILE A 11 -7.55 6.93 -13.45
N ARG A 12 -8.06 6.74 -12.23
CA ARG A 12 -9.35 7.32 -11.81
C ARG A 12 -9.30 8.86 -11.83
N GLU A 13 -8.22 9.44 -11.32
CA GLU A 13 -8.03 10.89 -11.31
C GLU A 13 -7.97 11.45 -12.75
N ALA A 14 -7.27 10.76 -13.65
CA ALA A 14 -7.20 11.16 -15.06
C ALA A 14 -8.58 11.16 -15.72
N ILE A 15 -9.38 10.13 -15.48
CA ILE A 15 -10.76 10.06 -16.01
C ILE A 15 -11.60 11.23 -15.49
N GLU A 16 -11.49 11.54 -14.20
CA GLU A 16 -12.22 12.65 -13.57
C GLU A 16 -11.81 14.00 -14.16
N LEU A 17 -10.51 14.30 -14.24
CA LEU A 17 -10.00 15.54 -14.82
C LEU A 17 -10.39 15.71 -16.29
N LEU A 18 -10.22 14.67 -17.10
CA LEU A 18 -10.60 14.71 -18.52
C LEU A 18 -12.11 14.92 -18.68
N SER A 19 -12.93 14.33 -17.80
CA SER A 19 -14.39 14.55 -17.82
C SER A 19 -14.80 15.98 -17.49
N GLN A 20 -13.95 16.71 -16.76
CA GLN A 20 -14.12 18.13 -16.44
C GLN A 20 -13.51 19.07 -17.51
N GLY A 21 -12.99 18.51 -18.60
CA GLY A 21 -12.42 19.27 -19.71
C GLY A 21 -10.94 19.66 -19.53
N ALA A 22 -10.24 19.08 -18.56
CA ALA A 22 -8.79 19.24 -18.46
C ALA A 22 -8.08 18.60 -19.67
N ASP A 23 -6.89 19.10 -20.00
CA ASP A 23 -6.04 18.54 -21.05
C ASP A 23 -5.08 17.48 -20.51
N ALA A 24 -4.29 16.90 -21.43
CA ALA A 24 -3.31 15.87 -21.07
C ALA A 24 -2.19 16.40 -20.16
N ASP A 25 -1.80 17.67 -20.31
CA ASP A 25 -0.72 18.26 -19.51
C ASP A 25 -1.15 18.42 -18.05
N ALA A 26 -2.38 18.87 -17.80
CA ALA A 26 -2.96 18.92 -16.47
C ALA A 26 -3.02 17.54 -15.79
N VAL A 27 -3.38 16.49 -16.55
CA VAL A 27 -3.35 15.10 -16.05
C VAL A 27 -1.93 14.67 -15.68
N LEU A 28 -0.94 14.99 -16.50
CA LEU A 28 0.46 14.63 -16.24
C LEU A 28 1.00 15.32 -14.99
N VAL A 29 0.68 16.60 -14.79
CA VAL A 29 1.03 17.34 -13.56
C VAL A 29 0.41 16.65 -12.35
N ARG A 30 -0.89 16.35 -12.41
CA ARG A 30 -1.58 15.68 -11.31
C ARG A 30 -1.01 14.30 -11.00
N TRP A 31 -0.64 13.54 -12.02
CA TRP A 31 0.01 12.24 -11.87
C TRP A 31 1.38 12.34 -11.20
N GLN A 32 2.15 13.39 -11.48
CA GLN A 32 3.42 13.62 -10.80
C GLN A 32 3.19 13.89 -9.31
N GLU A 33 2.23 14.76 -8.97
CA GLU A 33 1.87 15.01 -7.56
C GLU A 33 1.46 13.73 -6.83
N ILE A 34 0.56 12.93 -7.40
CA ILE A 34 0.13 11.67 -6.79
C ILE A 34 1.34 10.75 -6.60
N ARG A 35 2.19 10.61 -7.62
CA ARG A 35 3.38 9.74 -7.55
C ARG A 35 4.34 10.17 -6.45
N ASP A 36 4.48 11.46 -6.21
CA ASP A 36 5.45 11.99 -5.26
C ASP A 36 4.93 11.91 -3.80
N HIS A 37 3.61 11.80 -3.60
CA HIS A 37 3.00 11.73 -2.27
C HIS A 37 2.39 10.37 -1.92
N ILE A 38 2.36 9.42 -2.86
CA ILE A 38 1.75 8.11 -2.63
C ILE A 38 2.55 7.27 -1.63
N GLY A 39 1.93 7.00 -0.50
CA GLY A 39 2.39 6.05 0.50
C GLY A 39 1.89 4.65 0.20
N ILE A 40 2.79 3.67 0.27
CA ILE A 40 2.46 2.25 0.09
C ILE A 40 3.13 1.46 1.21
N CYS A 41 2.33 0.76 2.01
CA CYS A 41 2.82 -0.13 3.06
C CYS A 41 2.05 -1.46 3.08
N PHE A 42 2.75 -2.56 3.29
CA PHE A 42 2.20 -3.90 3.34
C PHE A 42 2.70 -4.65 4.56
N TYR A 43 1.84 -5.46 5.15
CA TYR A 43 2.23 -6.59 5.97
C TYR A 43 2.34 -7.84 5.10
N LEU A 44 3.40 -8.64 5.29
CA LEU A 44 3.48 -9.98 4.70
C LEU A 44 3.27 -11.02 5.80
N ASP A 45 2.51 -12.07 5.49
CA ASP A 45 2.30 -13.15 6.45
C ASP A 45 3.58 -13.97 6.70
N THR A 46 4.46 -14.05 5.69
CA THR A 46 5.75 -14.70 5.80
C THR A 46 6.72 -14.17 4.74
N LEU A 47 8.02 -14.16 5.06
CA LEU A 47 9.08 -13.86 4.09
C LEU A 47 9.44 -15.06 3.18
N LYS A 48 8.81 -16.22 3.38
CA LYS A 48 9.09 -17.43 2.59
C LYS A 48 9.00 -17.18 1.08
N TYR A 49 7.95 -16.50 0.62
CA TYR A 49 7.71 -16.24 -0.81
C TYR A 49 8.71 -15.26 -1.41
N ALA A 50 9.04 -14.20 -0.66
CA ALA A 50 10.07 -13.24 -1.07
C ALA A 50 11.45 -13.90 -1.16
N ARG A 51 11.73 -14.86 -0.25
CA ARG A 51 12.94 -15.69 -0.28
C ARG A 51 12.99 -16.57 -1.52
N MET A 52 11.93 -17.34 -1.76
CA MET A 52 11.86 -18.30 -2.87
C MET A 52 11.96 -17.61 -4.23
N SER A 53 11.42 -16.40 -4.35
CA SER A 53 11.46 -15.61 -5.59
C SER A 53 12.76 -14.81 -5.82
N GLY A 54 13.71 -14.83 -4.87
CA GLY A 54 14.96 -14.05 -4.96
C GLY A 54 14.78 -12.55 -4.70
N ARG A 55 13.55 -12.05 -4.55
CA ARG A 55 13.25 -10.63 -4.22
C ARG A 55 13.56 -10.25 -2.78
N ILE A 56 14.02 -11.21 -1.97
CA ILE A 56 14.55 -10.96 -0.64
C ILE A 56 15.80 -10.07 -0.67
N GLY A 57 16.50 -9.97 -1.80
CA GLY A 57 17.59 -9.02 -2.05
C GLY A 57 17.24 -7.56 -1.79
N ALA A 58 16.00 -7.17 -2.08
CA ALA A 58 15.49 -5.86 -1.71
C ALA A 58 15.21 -5.72 -0.20
N LEU A 59 15.08 -6.85 0.51
CA LEU A 59 14.70 -6.93 1.93
C LEU A 59 15.87 -7.42 2.82
N GLN A 60 17.10 -7.43 2.29
CA GLN A 60 18.20 -8.32 2.71
C GLN A 60 18.90 -7.97 4.03
N HIS A 61 18.82 -6.73 4.53
CA HIS A 61 19.54 -6.31 5.74
C HIS A 61 19.04 -6.95 7.06
N SER A 62 18.15 -7.95 7.01
CA SER A 62 17.30 -8.29 8.15
C SER A 62 17.11 -9.78 8.46
N LEU A 63 17.89 -10.69 7.88
CA LEU A 63 17.56 -12.13 7.85
C LEU A 63 18.63 -13.08 8.42
N ALA A 64 19.31 -12.69 9.49
CA ALA A 64 20.16 -13.63 10.24
C ALA A 64 19.34 -14.60 11.12
N SER A 65 18.11 -14.24 11.50
CA SER A 65 17.24 -15.10 12.32
C SER A 65 15.77 -14.69 12.20
N VAL A 66 14.89 -15.64 12.48
CA VAL A 66 13.46 -15.49 12.78
C VAL A 66 12.48 -15.62 11.60
N LEU A 67 12.04 -16.86 11.36
CA LEU A 67 10.84 -17.23 10.58
C LEU A 67 9.50 -16.85 11.27
N SER A 68 9.55 -16.40 12.53
CA SER A 68 8.39 -16.16 13.39
C SER A 68 7.95 -14.70 13.48
N ILE A 69 8.47 -13.83 12.61
CA ILE A 69 8.07 -12.42 12.53
C ILE A 69 7.23 -12.14 11.31
N LYS A 70 6.48 -11.07 11.42
CA LYS A 70 5.62 -10.48 10.43
C LYS A 70 6.23 -9.16 9.98
N PRO A 71 6.86 -9.09 8.81
CA PRO A 71 7.46 -7.86 8.32
C PRO A 71 6.38 -6.87 7.87
N LEU A 72 6.60 -5.60 8.16
CA LEU A 72 5.96 -4.49 7.47
C LEU A 72 6.95 -3.94 6.45
N VAL A 73 6.50 -3.81 5.22
CA VAL A 73 7.29 -3.41 4.06
C VAL A 73 6.71 -2.13 3.50
N LYS A 74 7.53 -1.11 3.29
CA LYS A 74 7.15 0.13 2.61
C LYS A 74 7.74 0.15 1.19
N LEU A 75 7.09 0.87 0.29
CA LEU A 75 7.73 1.27 -0.96
C LEU A 75 8.48 2.59 -0.72
N ASP A 76 9.79 2.60 -0.94
CA ASP A 76 10.64 3.78 -0.83
C ASP A 76 11.47 3.92 -2.11
N ALA A 77 11.40 5.08 -2.77
CA ALA A 77 12.02 5.33 -4.07
C ALA A 77 11.80 4.23 -5.14
N GLY A 78 10.66 3.52 -5.08
CA GLY A 78 10.33 2.42 -5.99
C GLY A 78 10.92 1.05 -5.61
N LEU A 79 11.62 0.95 -4.49
CA LEU A 79 12.15 -0.28 -3.91
C LEU A 79 11.33 -0.68 -2.68
N LEU A 80 11.18 -1.99 -2.47
CA LEU A 80 10.51 -2.52 -1.28
C LEU A 80 11.52 -2.63 -0.15
N GLU A 81 11.26 -1.97 0.97
CA GLU A 81 12.11 -1.99 2.16
C GLU A 81 11.34 -2.50 3.38
N VAL A 82 12.00 -3.27 4.24
CA VAL A 82 11.43 -3.66 5.54
C VAL A 82 11.46 -2.44 6.46
N ALA A 83 10.29 -1.87 6.72
CA ALA A 83 10.13 -0.76 7.67
C ALA A 83 10.23 -1.28 9.11
N GLU A 84 9.44 -2.32 9.44
CA GLU A 84 9.30 -2.81 10.81
C GLU A 84 9.08 -4.31 10.88
N ARG A 85 9.26 -4.89 12.08
CA ARG A 85 9.08 -6.30 12.35
C ARG A 85 8.23 -6.48 13.60
N VAL A 86 7.08 -7.12 13.44
CA VAL A 86 6.18 -7.44 14.55
C VAL A 86 5.96 -8.95 14.65
N ARG A 87 5.30 -9.42 15.72
CA ARG A 87 5.17 -10.87 15.98
C ARG A 87 3.80 -11.45 15.66
N SER A 88 2.76 -10.61 15.55
CA SER A 88 1.39 -11.06 15.31
C SER A 88 0.74 -10.28 14.17
N ARG A 89 -0.23 -10.92 13.50
CA ARG A 89 -1.03 -10.27 12.46
C ARG A 89 -1.75 -9.05 13.00
N ARG A 90 -2.35 -9.14 14.19
CA ARG A 90 -3.03 -8.00 14.82
C ARG A 90 -2.10 -6.80 15.00
N ALA A 91 -0.92 -7.02 15.59
CA ALA A 91 0.06 -5.96 15.78
C ALA A 91 0.51 -5.34 14.45
N ALA A 92 0.60 -6.13 13.37
CA ALA A 92 0.94 -5.62 12.07
C ALA A 92 -0.15 -4.74 11.46
N LEU A 93 -1.41 -5.18 11.54
CA LEU A 93 -2.54 -4.40 11.05
C LEU A 93 -2.72 -3.10 11.84
N ASP A 94 -2.54 -3.15 13.15
CA ASP A 94 -2.55 -1.96 14.01
C ASP A 94 -1.43 -1.00 13.58
N ARG A 95 -0.21 -1.51 13.34
CA ARG A 95 0.90 -0.67 12.92
C ARG A 95 0.75 -0.11 11.50
N LEU A 96 0.16 -0.86 10.56
CA LEU A 96 -0.18 -0.34 9.23
C LEU A 96 -1.08 0.90 9.31
N LEU A 97 -2.08 0.88 10.21
CA LEU A 97 -2.97 2.04 10.42
C LEU A 97 -2.21 3.24 11.00
N VAL A 98 -1.28 3.02 11.93
CA VAL A 98 -0.46 4.10 12.47
C VAL A 98 0.45 4.69 11.40
N LEU A 99 1.14 3.87 10.60
CA LEU A 99 1.97 4.33 9.49
C LEU A 99 1.13 5.09 8.45
N ALA A 100 -0.08 4.62 8.15
CA ALA A 100 -1.00 5.31 7.26
C ALA A 100 -1.39 6.70 7.79
N ARG A 101 -1.62 6.81 9.11
CA ARG A 101 -1.91 8.09 9.77
C ARG A 101 -0.73 9.05 9.78
N GLU A 102 0.48 8.53 10.04
CA GLU A 102 1.72 9.30 9.95
C GLU A 102 1.89 9.87 8.53
N GLN A 103 1.70 9.03 7.50
CA GLN A 103 1.77 9.44 6.10
C GLN A 103 0.69 10.47 5.72
N ALA A 104 -0.53 10.32 6.25
CA ALA A 104 -1.62 11.25 5.97
C ALA A 104 -1.36 12.66 6.54
N GLY A 105 -0.56 12.78 7.60
CA GLY A 105 -0.21 14.09 8.18
C GLY A 105 -1.41 14.91 8.67
N GLY A 106 -2.55 14.27 8.94
CA GLY A 106 -3.81 14.94 9.29
C GLY A 106 -4.60 15.51 8.11
N GLN A 107 -4.15 15.32 6.88
CA GLN A 107 -4.86 15.73 5.67
C GLN A 107 -5.91 14.69 5.25
N PRO A 108 -6.98 15.10 4.53
CA PRO A 108 -7.86 14.16 3.87
C PRO A 108 -7.09 13.31 2.85
N VAL A 109 -7.39 12.02 2.76
CA VAL A 109 -6.68 11.08 1.89
C VAL A 109 -7.63 10.29 1.00
N ASN A 110 -7.11 9.88 -0.16
CA ASN A 110 -7.67 8.79 -0.94
C ASN A 110 -6.93 7.50 -0.54
N LEU A 111 -7.66 6.45 -0.17
CA LEU A 111 -7.09 5.26 0.47
C LEU A 111 -7.61 3.97 -0.13
N ALA A 112 -6.71 3.06 -0.48
CA ALA A 112 -7.07 1.71 -0.91
C ALA A 112 -6.44 0.67 0.02
N VAL A 113 -7.20 -0.40 0.26
CA VAL A 113 -6.66 -1.61 0.89
C VAL A 113 -6.43 -2.67 -0.18
N VAL A 114 -5.24 -3.26 -0.18
CA VAL A 114 -4.86 -4.32 -1.12
C VAL A 114 -4.64 -5.64 -0.40
N HIS A 115 -5.03 -6.75 -1.02
CA HIS A 115 -4.97 -8.06 -0.38
C HIS A 115 -4.55 -9.21 -1.30
N ALA A 116 -3.86 -10.20 -0.72
CA ALA A 116 -3.54 -11.47 -1.36
C ALA A 116 -4.45 -12.58 -0.79
N GLN A 117 -5.60 -12.80 -1.44
CA GLN A 117 -6.61 -13.82 -1.05
C GLN A 117 -7.21 -13.67 0.36
N ASP A 118 -7.08 -12.50 0.98
CA ASP A 118 -7.64 -12.21 2.31
C ASP A 118 -8.67 -11.07 2.27
N ARG A 119 -9.78 -11.29 1.55
CA ARG A 119 -10.81 -10.26 1.38
C ARG A 119 -11.46 -9.82 2.71
N PRO A 120 -11.85 -10.73 3.62
CA PRO A 120 -12.42 -10.33 4.91
C PRO A 120 -11.47 -9.49 5.76
N GLY A 121 -10.17 -9.83 5.78
CA GLY A 121 -9.16 -9.04 6.48
C GLY A 121 -8.97 -7.65 5.85
N ALA A 122 -9.08 -7.55 4.53
CA ALA A 122 -9.01 -6.29 3.80
C ALA A 122 -10.19 -5.36 4.12
N ASP A 123 -11.41 -5.90 4.12
CA ASP A 123 -12.62 -5.14 4.44
C ASP A 123 -12.59 -4.65 5.89
N ALA A 124 -12.15 -5.49 6.83
CA ALA A 124 -11.96 -5.11 8.23
C ALA A 124 -10.88 -4.04 8.43
N LEU A 125 -9.77 -4.13 7.69
CA LEU A 125 -8.70 -3.13 7.73
C LEU A 125 -9.19 -1.79 7.17
N LEU A 126 -9.95 -1.81 6.06
CA LEU A 126 -10.50 -0.60 5.46
C LEU A 126 -11.47 0.12 6.42
N ALA A 127 -12.38 -0.63 7.05
CA ALA A 127 -13.32 -0.07 8.02
C ALA A 127 -12.58 0.67 9.16
N ARG A 128 -11.55 0.03 9.73
CA ARG A 128 -10.71 0.65 10.76
C ARG A 128 -9.92 1.86 10.27
N ALA A 129 -9.47 1.86 9.02
CA ALA A 129 -8.79 3.01 8.43
C ALA A 129 -9.75 4.21 8.31
N GLN A 130 -11.00 3.98 7.90
CA GLN A 130 -12.03 5.02 7.78
C GLN A 130 -12.45 5.60 9.15
N GLU A 131 -12.33 4.84 10.23
CA GLU A 131 -12.55 5.35 11.60
C GLU A 131 -11.42 6.28 12.07
N MET A 132 -10.20 6.10 11.55
CA MET A 132 -8.98 6.79 12.03
C MET A 132 -8.53 7.95 11.13
N LEU A 133 -8.98 7.98 9.89
CA LEU A 133 -8.50 8.89 8.83
C LEU A 133 -9.69 9.51 8.10
N ASP A 134 -9.55 10.76 7.70
CA ASP A 134 -10.50 11.42 6.80
C ASP A 134 -10.32 10.89 5.36
N CYS A 135 -11.01 9.80 5.04
CA CYS A 135 -10.93 9.13 3.75
C CYS A 135 -12.01 9.67 2.79
N ARG A 136 -11.60 10.25 1.65
CA ARG A 136 -12.55 10.79 0.64
C ARG A 136 -12.96 9.76 -0.39
N GLN A 137 -12.00 9.04 -0.95
CA GLN A 137 -12.27 7.90 -1.82
C GLN A 137 -11.62 6.65 -1.26
N THR A 138 -12.39 5.55 -1.24
CA THR A 138 -11.90 4.25 -0.79
C THR A 138 -12.21 3.11 -1.73
N PHE A 139 -11.33 2.13 -1.81
CA PHE A 139 -11.63 0.85 -2.44
C PHE A 139 -10.78 -0.30 -1.90
N VAL A 140 -11.25 -1.52 -2.11
CA VAL A 140 -10.48 -2.75 -1.85
C VAL A 140 -10.09 -3.38 -3.18
N ALA A 141 -8.82 -3.74 -3.33
CA ALA A 141 -8.32 -4.40 -4.53
C ALA A 141 -7.52 -5.67 -4.22
N ARG A 142 -7.65 -6.65 -5.10
CA ARG A 142 -6.82 -7.86 -5.04
C ARG A 142 -5.46 -7.58 -5.65
N LEU A 143 -4.38 -8.01 -4.99
CA LEU A 143 -3.04 -7.99 -5.57
C LEU A 143 -2.99 -8.89 -6.81
N ALA A 144 -2.27 -8.44 -7.83
CA ALA A 144 -2.02 -9.22 -9.03
C ALA A 144 -1.25 -10.51 -8.70
N SER A 145 -1.48 -11.59 -9.45
CA SER A 145 -0.82 -12.89 -9.25
C SER A 145 0.72 -12.78 -9.27
N SER A 146 1.26 -11.91 -10.12
CA SER A 146 2.68 -11.59 -10.19
C SER A 146 3.24 -10.99 -8.89
N LEU A 147 2.43 -10.27 -8.09
CA LEU A 147 2.83 -9.77 -6.77
C LEU A 147 2.63 -10.83 -5.68
N VAL A 148 1.53 -11.59 -5.75
CA VAL A 148 1.20 -12.64 -4.77
C VAL A 148 2.28 -13.74 -4.73
N THR A 149 2.87 -14.09 -5.87
CA THR A 149 3.99 -15.06 -5.93
C THR A 149 5.22 -14.62 -5.12
N ASN A 150 5.39 -13.32 -4.90
CA ASN A 150 6.53 -12.76 -4.17
C ASN A 150 6.19 -12.38 -2.74
N LEU A 151 5.00 -11.82 -2.50
CA LEU A 151 4.60 -11.33 -1.19
C LEU A 151 3.90 -12.41 -0.35
N GLY A 152 3.29 -13.38 -1.02
CA GLY A 152 2.57 -14.48 -0.39
C GLY A 152 1.10 -14.20 -0.12
N VAL A 153 0.33 -15.29 -0.01
CA VAL A 153 -1.07 -15.27 0.45
C VAL A 153 -1.13 -14.74 1.89
N GLY A 154 -2.19 -14.01 2.22
CA GLY A 154 -2.37 -13.37 3.52
C GLY A 154 -1.71 -11.99 3.65
N THR A 155 -1.03 -11.52 2.60
CA THR A 155 -0.55 -10.13 2.51
C THR A 155 -1.73 -9.17 2.52
N LEU A 156 -1.63 -8.12 3.34
CA LEU A 156 -2.53 -6.97 3.36
C LEU A 156 -1.71 -5.69 3.31
N GLY A 157 -2.22 -4.66 2.66
CA GLY A 157 -1.54 -3.36 2.62
C GLY A 157 -2.48 -2.20 2.45
N ILE A 158 -1.95 -1.02 2.77
CA ILE A 158 -2.61 0.27 2.61
C ILE A 158 -1.82 1.06 1.56
N VAL A 159 -2.56 1.63 0.61
CA VAL A 159 -2.07 2.57 -0.39
C VAL A 159 -2.84 3.86 -0.19
N LEU A 160 -2.16 4.98 0.00
CA LEU A 160 -2.83 6.25 0.19
C LEU A 160 -2.03 7.41 -0.40
N TYR A 161 -2.73 8.50 -0.71
CA TYR A 161 -2.12 9.79 -1.00
C TYR A 161 -3.05 10.91 -0.53
N PRO A 162 -2.53 12.08 -0.17
CA PRO A 162 -3.35 13.23 0.20
C PRO A 162 -4.24 13.69 -0.96
N VAL A 163 -5.47 14.10 -0.65
CA VAL A 163 -6.32 14.77 -1.63
C VAL A 163 -5.68 16.13 -1.96
N ALA A 164 -5.69 16.54 -3.23
CA ALA A 164 -5.23 17.88 -3.59
C ALA A 164 -6.07 18.92 -2.83
N ALA A 165 -5.42 20.00 -2.41
CA ALA A 165 -6.09 21.17 -1.86
C ALA A 165 -6.91 21.89 -2.93
#